data_AF-A0A1B7YWQ5-F1
#
_entry.id   AF-A0A1B7YWQ5-F1
#
_cell.length_a   1.000
_cell.length_b   1.000
_cell.length_c   1.000
_cell.angle_alpha   90.00
_cell.angle_beta   90.00
_cell.angle_gamma   90.00
#
_symmetry.space_group_name_H-M   'P 1'
#
loop_
_entity.id
_entity.type
_entity.pdbx_description
1 polymer ?
#
loop_
_entity_poly.entity_id
_entity_poly.type
_entity_poly.pdbx_seq_one_letter_code
_entity_poly.pdbx_strand_id
1 'polypeptide(L)'
;MGIFTPGKEKSLAGPVASRLRGGGGKTPRSHLVRSTLTPLTENLDMISFDGEEWKTGRARFNPSFSSKNSWSLVPGVIEDVEVFAGLLRQRAGTDGSWGEVFPLEDLTTNLTIDIIGRAVLDVELNEQTAGPSRFKGHFLDQISRCIVVVNINTWQY
;
A
#
# COMPACT_ATOMS: atom_id res chain seq x y z
N MET A 1 46.02 -20.90 20.63
CA MET A 1 45.28 -21.94 19.88
C MET A 1 43.89 -22.02 20.48
N GLY A 2 42.85 -21.69 19.72
CA GLY A 2 41.48 -21.57 20.22
C GLY A 2 40.73 -20.49 19.43
N ILE A 3 40.30 -20.85 18.22
CA ILE A 3 39.64 -19.98 17.26
C ILE A 3 38.15 -19.90 17.64
N PHE A 4 37.64 -18.69 17.86
CA PHE A 4 36.21 -18.43 18.06
C PHE A 4 35.47 -18.62 16.73
N THR A 5 34.66 -19.68 16.61
CA THR A 5 33.77 -19.90 15.47
C THR A 5 32.39 -19.28 15.76
N PRO A 6 31.87 -18.40 14.89
CA PRO A 6 30.53 -17.84 15.06
C PRO A 6 29.48 -18.92 14.81
N GLY A 7 28.47 -18.97 15.69
CA GLY A 7 27.29 -19.80 15.54
C GLY A 7 26.57 -19.50 14.23
N LYS A 8 26.33 -20.56 13.45
CA LYS A 8 25.57 -20.49 12.19
C LYS A 8 24.11 -20.15 12.51
N GLU A 9 23.73 -18.90 12.33
CA GLU A 9 22.33 -18.53 12.15
C GLU A 9 21.88 -19.14 10.81
N LYS A 10 21.16 -20.25 10.89
CA LYS A 10 20.64 -20.94 9.71
C LYS A 10 19.51 -20.10 9.13
N SER A 11 19.80 -19.42 8.02
CA SER A 11 18.81 -18.90 7.08
C SER A 11 17.74 -19.97 6.79
N LEU A 12 16.51 -19.72 7.25
CA LEU A 12 15.35 -20.60 7.04
C LEU A 12 14.70 -20.38 5.65
N ALA A 13 15.36 -19.68 4.74
CA ALA A 13 14.88 -19.47 3.38
C ALA A 13 15.30 -20.63 2.46
N GLY A 14 14.82 -21.83 2.76
CA GLY A 14 14.98 -23.02 1.91
C GLY A 14 13.64 -23.69 1.60
N PRO A 15 13.55 -24.50 0.52
CA PRO A 15 12.33 -25.18 0.05
C PRO A 15 11.75 -26.24 1.03
N VAL A 16 12.26 -26.30 2.26
CA VAL A 16 11.71 -27.06 3.38
C VAL A 16 10.64 -26.25 4.13
N ALA A 17 10.73 -24.91 4.13
CA ALA A 17 9.72 -24.04 4.75
C ALA A 17 8.35 -24.10 4.04
N SER A 18 8.33 -24.45 2.75
CA SER A 18 7.08 -24.70 2.02
C SER A 18 6.45 -26.06 2.35
N ARG A 19 7.23 -27.05 2.82
CA ARG A 19 6.74 -28.39 3.18
C ARG A 19 6.22 -28.52 4.62
N LEU A 20 6.62 -27.63 5.52
CA LEU A 20 6.01 -27.51 6.86
C LEU A 20 4.67 -26.74 6.84
N ARG A 21 4.30 -26.14 5.71
CA ARG A 21 2.98 -25.51 5.47
C ARG A 21 2.00 -26.44 4.74
N GLY A 22 2.28 -27.74 4.72
CA GLY A 22 1.47 -28.78 4.08
C GLY A 22 0.44 -29.47 4.96
N GLY A 23 0.09 -28.90 6.13
CA GLY A 23 -1.03 -29.35 6.97
C GLY A 23 -2.04 -28.21 7.09
N GLY A 24 -3.33 -28.50 6.88
CA GLY A 24 -4.43 -27.52 6.78
C GLY A 24 -4.78 -26.73 8.06
N GLY A 25 -3.80 -26.28 8.83
CA GLY A 25 -3.96 -25.32 9.91
C GLY A 25 -3.61 -23.92 9.45
N LYS A 26 -4.56 -22.98 9.52
CA LYS A 26 -4.31 -21.57 9.26
C LYS A 26 -3.33 -21.03 10.31
N THR A 27 -2.14 -20.62 9.89
CA THR A 27 -1.20 -19.94 10.79
C THR A 27 -1.81 -18.58 11.20
N PRO A 28 -1.88 -18.25 12.50
CA PRO A 28 -2.37 -16.95 12.96
C PRO A 28 -1.56 -15.79 12.36
N ARG A 29 -2.18 -14.61 12.23
CA ARG A 29 -1.44 -13.39 11.88
C ARG A 29 -0.35 -13.10 12.91
N SER A 30 0.74 -12.48 12.47
CA SER A 30 1.80 -12.03 13.36
C SER A 30 1.24 -11.06 14.41
N HIS A 31 1.66 -11.22 15.67
CA HIS A 31 1.29 -10.31 16.76
C HIS A 31 1.63 -8.84 16.43
N LEU A 32 2.66 -8.60 15.61
CA LEU A 32 3.05 -7.27 15.16
C LEU A 32 1.94 -6.57 14.37
N VAL A 33 1.18 -7.32 13.57
CA VAL A 33 0.06 -6.75 12.80
C VAL A 33 -0.98 -6.17 13.75
N ARG A 34 -1.36 -6.96 14.76
CA ARG A 34 -2.38 -6.54 15.73
C ARG A 34 -1.90 -5.35 16.56
N SER A 35 -0.69 -5.41 17.11
CA SER A 35 -0.16 -4.29 17.92
C SER A 35 -0.04 -2.99 17.13
N THR A 36 0.29 -3.08 15.83
CA THR A 36 0.44 -1.91 14.95
C THR A 36 -0.90 -1.30 14.58
N LEU A 37 -1.92 -2.13 14.32
CA LEU A 37 -3.22 -1.66 13.84
C LEU A 37 -4.20 -1.32 14.96
N THR A 38 -3.97 -1.80 16.19
CA THR A 38 -4.77 -1.46 17.37
C THR A 38 -5.06 0.05 17.52
N PRO A 39 -4.08 0.97 17.45
CA PRO A 39 -4.37 2.40 17.58
C PRO A 39 -5.17 3.02 16.42
N LEU A 40 -5.27 2.33 15.27
CA LEU A 40 -5.91 2.86 14.07
C LEU A 40 -7.32 2.33 13.87
N THR A 41 -7.50 1.03 14.10
CA THR A 41 -8.73 0.30 13.77
C THR A 41 -9.24 -0.51 14.95
N GLU A 42 -8.56 -0.49 16.11
CA GLU A 42 -8.83 -1.38 17.23
C GLU A 42 -8.79 -2.87 16.85
N ASN A 43 -8.06 -3.22 15.78
CA ASN A 43 -8.06 -4.54 15.14
C ASN A 43 -9.40 -4.93 14.47
N LEU A 44 -10.28 -3.97 14.22
CA LEU A 44 -11.55 -4.15 13.51
C LEU A 44 -11.37 -3.98 11.99
N ASP A 45 -10.34 -4.63 11.45
CA ASP A 45 -9.95 -4.51 10.04
C ASP A 45 -9.53 -5.86 9.43
N MET A 46 -9.55 -5.92 8.10
CA MET A 46 -9.27 -7.14 7.33
C MET A 46 -7.86 -7.71 7.54
N ILE A 47 -6.91 -6.85 7.89
CA ILE A 47 -5.49 -7.19 8.05
C ILE A 47 -5.29 -7.86 9.42
N SER A 48 -6.02 -7.41 10.43
CA SER A 48 -6.00 -7.93 11.81
C SER A 48 -6.88 -9.17 12.02
N PHE A 49 -7.89 -9.42 11.18
CA PHE A 49 -8.78 -10.57 11.31
C PHE A 49 -8.08 -11.93 11.10
N ASP A 50 -8.54 -12.93 11.87
CA ASP A 50 -8.09 -14.32 11.81
C ASP A 50 -9.27 -15.30 11.67
N GLY A 51 -9.00 -16.57 11.37
CA GLY A 51 -9.99 -17.65 11.49
C GLY A 51 -11.28 -17.43 10.68
N GLU A 52 -12.42 -17.43 11.37
CA GLU A 52 -13.77 -17.21 10.82
C GLU A 52 -14.11 -15.72 10.61
N GLU A 53 -13.55 -14.82 11.43
CA GLU A 53 -13.72 -13.37 11.27
C GLU A 53 -13.15 -12.93 9.92
N TRP A 54 -11.95 -13.41 9.59
CA TRP A 54 -11.33 -13.13 8.30
C TRP A 54 -12.12 -13.71 7.13
N LYS A 55 -12.66 -14.93 7.26
CA LYS A 55 -13.51 -15.53 6.22
C LYS A 55 -14.74 -14.67 5.97
N THR A 56 -15.40 -14.26 7.04
CA THR A 56 -16.61 -13.43 6.99
C THR A 56 -16.32 -12.05 6.40
N GLY A 57 -15.27 -11.38 6.90
CA GLY A 57 -14.83 -10.09 6.37
C GLY A 57 -14.48 -10.19 4.89
N ARG A 58 -13.66 -11.18 4.50
CA ARG A 58 -13.25 -11.38 3.11
C ARG A 58 -14.45 -11.65 2.20
N ALA A 59 -15.41 -12.47 2.63
CA ALA A 59 -16.62 -12.74 1.86
C ALA A 59 -17.41 -11.45 1.58
N ARG A 60 -17.49 -10.54 2.57
CA ARG A 60 -18.14 -9.23 2.41
C ARG A 60 -17.36 -8.28 1.52
N PHE A 61 -16.03 -8.32 1.55
CA PHE A 61 -15.16 -7.36 0.85
C PHE A 61 -14.79 -7.78 -0.59
N ASN A 62 -14.74 -9.08 -0.89
CA ASN A 62 -14.39 -9.61 -2.21
C ASN A 62 -15.21 -9.03 -3.40
N PRO A 63 -16.53 -8.73 -3.28
CA PRO A 63 -17.29 -8.16 -4.38
C PRO A 63 -16.70 -6.85 -4.93
N SER A 64 -16.04 -6.05 -4.09
CA SER A 64 -15.34 -4.81 -4.48
C SER A 64 -14.15 -5.07 -5.43
N PHE A 65 -13.64 -6.30 -5.50
CA PHE A 65 -12.59 -6.73 -6.43
C PHE A 65 -13.11 -7.65 -7.54
N SER A 66 -14.43 -7.71 -7.74
CA SER A 66 -15.01 -8.43 -8.87
C SER A 66 -14.64 -7.74 -10.18
N SER A 67 -14.50 -8.51 -11.27
CA SER A 67 -14.22 -7.94 -12.60
C SER A 67 -15.27 -6.91 -13.00
N LYS A 68 -16.54 -7.11 -12.64
CA LYS A 68 -17.62 -6.15 -12.88
C LYS A 68 -17.32 -4.80 -12.22
N ASN A 69 -16.93 -4.80 -10.94
CA ASN A 69 -16.58 -3.57 -10.23
C ASN A 69 -15.31 -2.93 -10.79
N SER A 70 -14.30 -3.73 -11.14
CA SER A 70 -13.10 -3.20 -11.80
C SER A 70 -13.45 -2.49 -13.11
N TRP A 71 -14.26 -3.10 -13.97
CA TRP A 71 -14.68 -2.51 -15.23
C TRP A 71 -15.52 -1.24 -15.06
N SER A 72 -16.32 -1.12 -14.00
CA SER A 72 -17.07 0.12 -13.74
C SER A 72 -16.17 1.29 -13.32
N LEU A 73 -14.98 1.03 -12.77
CA LEU A 73 -14.02 2.07 -12.38
C LEU A 73 -13.14 2.55 -13.54
N VAL A 74 -12.90 1.69 -14.55
CA VAL A 74 -11.98 1.96 -15.66
C VAL A 74 -12.20 3.32 -16.33
N PRO A 75 -13.44 3.74 -16.67
CA PRO A 75 -13.64 5.03 -17.35
C PRO A 75 -13.08 6.22 -16.56
N GLY A 76 -13.41 6.33 -15.27
CA GLY A 76 -12.90 7.44 -14.45
C GLY A 76 -11.41 7.33 -14.12
N VAL A 77 -10.86 6.11 -14.02
CA VAL A 77 -9.40 5.93 -13.89
C VAL A 77 -8.67 6.41 -15.14
N ILE A 78 -9.25 6.22 -16.34
CA ILE A 78 -8.67 6.75 -17.58
C ILE A 78 -8.65 8.28 -17.55
N GLU A 79 -9.72 8.93 -17.09
CA GLU A 79 -9.77 10.40 -16.92
C GLU A 79 -8.63 10.89 -16.01
N ASP A 80 -8.45 10.25 -14.84
CA ASP A 80 -7.40 10.61 -13.89
C ASP A 80 -5.99 10.39 -14.47
N VAL A 81 -5.80 9.33 -15.28
CA VAL A 81 -4.54 9.00 -15.97
C VAL A 81 -4.25 9.96 -17.13
N GLU A 82 -5.26 10.45 -17.83
CA GLU A 82 -5.09 11.45 -18.89
C GLU A 82 -4.58 12.77 -18.33
N VAL A 83 -5.10 13.19 -17.18
CA VAL A 83 -4.59 14.36 -16.43
C VAL A 83 -3.12 14.14 -16.06
N PHE A 84 -2.80 12.99 -15.48
CA PHE A 84 -1.42 12.62 -15.11
C PHE A 84 -0.47 12.68 -16.31
N ALA A 85 -0.88 12.06 -17.43
CA ALA A 85 -0.09 12.06 -18.66
C ALA A 85 0.10 13.49 -19.21
N GLY A 86 -0.92 14.35 -19.10
CA GLY A 86 -0.81 15.77 -19.41
C GLY A 86 0.25 16.48 -18.57
N LEU A 87 0.24 16.26 -17.25
CA LEU A 87 1.22 16.84 -16.32
C LEU A 87 2.65 16.35 -16.57
N LEU A 88 2.83 15.10 -16.99
CA LEU A 88 4.13 14.56 -17.39
C LEU A 88 4.62 15.16 -18.71
N ARG A 89 3.73 15.31 -19.70
CA ARG A 89 4.08 15.95 -20.98
C ARG A 89 4.51 17.41 -20.80
N GLN A 90 3.86 18.15 -19.91
CA GLN A 90 4.27 19.52 -19.57
C GLN A 90 5.67 19.62 -18.95
N ARG A 91 6.13 18.54 -18.31
CA ARG A 91 7.47 18.46 -17.70
C ARG A 91 8.51 17.82 -18.62
N ALA A 92 8.10 17.29 -19.77
CA ALA A 92 9.03 16.83 -20.79
C ALA A 92 9.67 18.03 -21.50
N GLY A 93 10.94 17.91 -21.89
CA GLY A 93 11.60 18.94 -22.69
C GLY A 93 11.00 19.03 -24.10
N THR A 94 11.15 20.18 -24.75
CA THR A 94 10.71 20.38 -26.13
C THR A 94 11.78 19.90 -27.10
N ASP A 95 11.40 19.62 -28.35
CA ASP A 95 12.36 19.39 -29.46
C ASP A 95 13.36 18.24 -29.22
N GLY A 96 12.94 17.21 -28.47
CA GLY A 96 13.78 16.07 -28.13
C GLY A 96 14.82 16.34 -27.03
N SER A 97 14.73 17.50 -26.36
CA SER A 97 15.55 17.83 -25.19
C SER A 97 14.97 17.21 -23.90
N TRP A 98 15.81 17.17 -22.87
CA TRP A 98 15.38 16.77 -21.52
C TRP A 98 14.63 17.92 -20.84
N GLY A 99 13.58 17.58 -20.10
CA GLY A 99 12.90 18.52 -19.21
C GLY A 99 13.64 18.70 -17.89
N GLU A 100 13.08 19.54 -17.02
CA GLU A 100 13.60 19.72 -15.67
C GLU A 100 13.46 18.44 -14.83
N VAL A 101 14.38 18.25 -13.87
CA VAL A 101 14.27 17.16 -12.90
C VAL A 101 13.21 17.54 -11.86
N PHE A 102 12.26 16.63 -11.62
CA PHE A 102 11.19 16.82 -10.64
C PHE A 102 10.92 15.55 -9.83
N PRO A 103 10.36 15.66 -8.62
CA PRO A 103 9.94 14.51 -7.83
C PRO A 103 8.70 13.85 -8.44
N LEU A 104 8.85 12.64 -8.98
CA LEU A 104 7.73 11.87 -9.52
C LEU A 104 6.73 11.45 -8.43
N GLU A 105 7.21 11.26 -7.20
CA GLU A 105 6.43 10.84 -6.03
C GLU A 105 5.22 11.75 -5.79
N ASP A 106 5.37 13.07 -5.90
CA ASP A 106 4.25 14.00 -5.66
C ASP A 106 3.14 13.82 -6.69
N LEU A 107 3.51 13.66 -7.97
CA LEU A 107 2.54 13.47 -9.05
C LEU A 107 1.83 12.12 -8.94
N THR A 108 2.57 11.05 -8.66
CA THR A 108 1.99 9.72 -8.52
C THR A 108 1.15 9.60 -7.25
N THR A 109 1.52 10.31 -6.17
CA THR A 109 0.71 10.40 -4.95
C THR A 109 -0.62 11.08 -5.23
N ASN A 110 -0.63 12.20 -5.97
CA ASN A 110 -1.86 12.88 -6.36
C ASN A 110 -2.76 11.97 -7.20
N LEU A 111 -2.21 11.33 -8.24
CA LEU A 111 -2.95 10.36 -9.06
C LEU A 111 -3.54 9.22 -8.21
N THR A 112 -2.74 8.67 -7.30
CA THR A 112 -3.18 7.58 -6.42
C THR A 112 -4.35 8.01 -5.54
N ILE A 113 -4.30 9.22 -4.99
CA ILE A 113 -5.37 9.75 -4.14
C ILE A 113 -6.63 10.02 -4.95
N ASP A 114 -6.54 10.56 -6.16
CA ASP A 114 -7.69 10.73 -7.06
C ASP A 114 -8.38 9.39 -7.35
N ILE A 115 -7.60 8.36 -7.70
CA ILE A 115 -8.12 7.00 -7.93
C ILE A 115 -8.77 6.42 -6.67
N ILE A 116 -8.17 6.61 -5.48
CA ILE A 116 -8.76 6.16 -4.21
C ILE A 116 -10.06 6.90 -3.91
N GLY A 117 -10.09 8.22 -4.10
CA GLY A 117 -11.28 9.04 -3.91
C GLY A 117 -12.43 8.53 -4.76
N ARG A 118 -12.16 8.25 -6.04
CA ARG A 118 -13.15 7.70 -6.97
C ARG A 118 -13.58 6.29 -6.58
N ALA A 119 -12.62 5.39 -6.34
CA ALA A 119 -12.91 3.97 -6.17
C ALA A 119 -13.52 3.60 -4.81
N VAL A 120 -13.19 4.34 -3.75
CA VAL A 120 -13.58 4.01 -2.37
C VAL A 120 -14.64 4.97 -1.84
N LEU A 121 -14.55 6.24 -2.19
CA LEU A 121 -15.40 7.30 -1.62
C LEU A 121 -16.44 7.82 -2.62
N ASP A 122 -16.36 7.44 -3.89
CA ASP A 122 -17.20 7.95 -4.98
C ASP A 122 -17.13 9.49 -5.09
N VAL A 123 -15.92 10.06 -4.92
CA VAL A 123 -15.67 11.50 -5.00
C VAL A 123 -14.48 11.82 -5.91
N GLU A 124 -14.57 12.93 -6.62
CA GLU A 124 -13.48 13.47 -7.44
C GLU A 124 -12.69 14.51 -6.62
N LEU A 125 -11.55 14.10 -6.07
CA LEU A 125 -10.73 14.97 -5.22
C LEU A 125 -9.94 16.01 -6.01
N ASN A 126 -9.62 15.71 -7.27
CA ASN A 126 -8.87 16.58 -8.18
C ASN A 126 -7.50 17.02 -7.60
N GLU A 127 -6.82 16.13 -6.87
CA GLU A 127 -5.53 16.42 -6.21
C GLU A 127 -4.44 16.80 -7.22
N GLN A 128 -4.52 16.26 -8.44
CA GLN A 128 -3.55 16.54 -9.50
C GLN A 128 -3.58 17.98 -10.01
N THR A 129 -4.71 18.69 -9.87
CA THR A 129 -4.92 20.02 -10.47
C THR A 129 -5.37 21.09 -9.47
N ALA A 130 -6.09 20.71 -8.41
CA ALA A 130 -6.69 21.62 -7.44
C ALA A 130 -6.33 21.28 -5.97
N GLY A 131 -5.46 20.27 -5.76
CA GLY A 131 -5.01 19.86 -4.42
C GLY A 131 -4.06 20.84 -3.73
N PRO A 132 -3.69 20.58 -2.45
CA PRO A 132 -4.10 19.42 -1.66
C PRO A 132 -5.49 19.59 -1.03
N SER A 133 -6.35 18.58 -1.13
CA SER A 133 -7.61 18.59 -0.38
C SER A 133 -7.37 18.31 1.12
N ARG A 134 -8.38 18.61 1.94
CA ARG A 134 -8.38 18.22 3.36
C ARG A 134 -8.27 16.70 3.54
N PHE A 135 -8.87 15.93 2.64
CA PHE A 135 -8.80 14.47 2.69
C PHE A 135 -7.35 14.00 2.53
N LYS A 136 -6.63 14.45 1.49
CA LYS A 136 -5.22 14.13 1.29
C LYS A 136 -4.38 14.48 2.52
N GLY A 137 -4.55 15.69 3.06
CA GLY A 137 -3.79 16.14 4.22
C GLY A 137 -3.96 15.23 5.44
N HIS A 138 -5.20 14.90 5.79
CA HIS A 138 -5.47 13.99 6.91
C HIS A 138 -5.08 12.54 6.61
N PHE A 139 -5.28 12.07 5.38
CA PHE A 139 -4.94 10.70 4.98
C PHE A 139 -3.43 10.43 5.10
N LEU A 140 -2.60 11.33 4.58
CA LEU A 140 -1.14 11.22 4.69
C LEU A 140 -0.65 11.37 6.13
N ASP A 141 -1.26 12.27 6.92
CA ASP A 141 -0.99 12.38 8.35
C ASP A 141 -1.26 11.07 9.09
N GLN A 142 -2.39 10.41 8.83
CA GLN A 142 -2.69 9.10 9.44
C GLN A 142 -1.68 8.04 9.03
N ILE A 143 -1.33 7.93 7.74
CA ILE A 143 -0.31 6.97 7.25
C ILE A 143 1.03 7.19 7.94
N SER A 144 1.46 8.45 8.11
CA SER A 144 2.73 8.76 8.77
C SER A 144 2.80 8.23 10.22
N ARG A 145 1.64 8.16 10.90
CA ARG A 145 1.50 7.65 12.27
C ARG A 145 1.45 6.12 12.33
N CYS A 146 1.05 5.45 11.24
CA CYS A 146 1.09 3.99 11.12
C CYS A 146 2.53 3.44 10.99
N ILE A 147 3.46 4.23 10.44
CA ILE A 147 4.83 3.82 10.08
C ILE A 147 5.76 3.60 11.30
N VAL A 148 5.33 3.93 12.52
CA VAL A 148 6.14 3.80 13.75
C VAL A 148 6.61 2.35 14.02
N VAL A 149 5.99 1.32 13.42
CA VAL A 149 6.37 -0.10 13.63
C VAL A 149 7.19 -0.71 12.49
N VAL A 150 7.41 0.00 11.37
CA VAL A 150 8.25 -0.48 10.24
C VAL A 150 9.40 0.49 9.97
N ASN A 151 9.96 1.09 11.02
CA ASN A 151 11.27 1.74 10.89
C ASN A 151 12.37 0.67 10.90
N ILE A 152 12.46 -0.10 9.81
CA ILE A 152 13.59 -1.00 9.51
C ILE A 152 14.89 -0.19 9.29
N ASN A 153 14.80 1.15 9.20
CA ASN A 153 15.94 2.05 9.01
C ASN A 153 16.44 2.73 10.31
N THR A 154 16.11 2.23 11.51
CA THR A 154 16.88 2.63 12.71
C THR A 154 18.29 2.01 12.78
N TRP A 155 18.72 1.30 11.73
CA TRP A 155 20.13 1.01 11.50
C TRP A 155 20.79 2.14 10.71
N GLN A 156 20.97 3.29 11.35
CA GLN A 156 21.98 4.26 10.92
C GLN A 156 22.99 4.44 12.07
N TYR A 157 24.24 4.16 11.69
CA TYR A 157 25.55 4.23 12.36
C TYR A 157 25.68 5.08 13.63
#